data_AF-A0A816EY74-F1
#
_entry.id   AF-A0A816EY74-F1
#
_cell.length_a   1.000
_cell.length_b   1.000
_cell.length_c   1.000
_cell.angle_alpha   90.00
_cell.angle_beta   90.00
_cell.angle_gamma   90.00
#
_symmetry.space_group_name_H-M   'P 1'
#
loop_
_entity.id
_entity.type
_entity.pdbx_description
1 polymer ?
#
loop_
_entity_poly.entity_id
_entity_poly.type
_entity_poly.pdbx_seq_one_letter_code
_entity_poly.pdbx_strand_id
1 'polypeptide(L)'
;MKKFLLILFTILTFSLLITAEDVEDYLRKESINIASSPPNTKLPRGTVLMIASAEMDDWFNINGKGLGEYSGWYICDGRNGTPNLSGRFVVGRDVLNSGSSYSNIGMKGGLDKVVLTVNEIPSHSHTFQAQTSASGAHSHNYNDITYADGCDVIVPMYRGIKSGTANNRACQVGRTTEAASDHVHTMHGSTSNIGGNAAQENRPPYYVIAYIIYTGV
;
A
#
# COMPACT_ATOMS: atom_id res chain seq x y z
N MET A 1 90.49 36.20 1.83
CA MET A 1 90.71 34.86 1.22
C MET A 1 90.38 33.69 2.15
N LYS A 2 90.60 33.75 3.47
CA LYS A 2 90.31 32.62 4.40
C LYS A 2 88.82 32.33 4.70
N LYS A 3 87.90 33.28 4.51
CA LYS A 3 86.45 33.05 4.73
C LYS A 3 85.70 32.40 3.57
N PHE A 4 86.24 32.46 2.35
CA PHE A 4 85.62 31.86 1.15
C PHE A 4 85.94 30.36 1.02
N LEU A 5 87.12 29.95 1.50
CA LEU A 5 87.55 28.55 1.48
C LEU A 5 86.78 27.69 2.49
N LEU A 6 86.35 28.26 3.62
CA LEU A 6 85.59 27.53 4.64
C LEU A 6 84.16 27.22 4.18
N ILE A 7 83.53 28.14 3.43
CA ILE A 7 82.17 27.97 2.88
C ILE A 7 82.18 26.91 1.76
N LEU A 8 83.21 26.92 0.90
CA LEU A 8 83.35 25.92 -0.16
C LEU A 8 83.67 24.52 0.40
N PHE A 9 84.42 24.43 1.52
CA PHE A 9 84.67 23.16 2.20
C PHE A 9 83.43 22.61 2.92
N THR A 10 82.59 23.45 3.52
CA THR A 10 81.30 23.01 4.12
C THR A 10 80.25 22.61 3.09
N ILE A 11 80.31 23.13 1.86
CA ILE A 11 79.39 22.73 0.79
C ILE A 11 79.89 21.45 0.08
N LEU A 12 81.21 21.25 -0.04
CA LEU A 12 81.77 20.00 -0.57
C LEU A 12 81.67 18.82 0.40
N THR A 13 81.66 19.05 1.73
CA THR A 13 81.49 17.96 2.71
C THR A 13 80.03 17.59 3.00
N PHE A 14 79.06 18.37 2.51
CA PHE A 14 77.63 18.03 2.60
C PHE A 14 77.08 17.33 1.35
N SER A 15 77.91 17.13 0.31
CA SER A 15 77.51 16.53 -0.97
C SER A 15 77.90 15.05 -1.12
N LEU A 16 78.25 14.37 -0.03
CA LEU A 16 78.46 12.92 0.09
C LEU A 16 77.79 12.54 1.41
N LEU A 17 76.80 11.66 1.56
CA LEU A 17 76.33 10.55 0.76
C LEU A 17 74.79 10.65 0.69
N ILE A 18 74.23 10.77 -0.50
CA ILE A 18 72.92 10.21 -0.78
C ILE A 18 73.21 9.13 -1.80
N THR A 19 73.24 7.88 -1.37
CA THR A 19 73.42 6.75 -2.28
C THR A 19 72.14 6.60 -3.10
N ALA A 20 72.21 5.97 -4.28
CA ALA A 20 71.00 5.66 -5.05
C ALA A 20 70.00 4.84 -4.23
N GLU A 21 70.49 4.05 -3.27
CA GLU A 21 69.69 3.28 -2.32
C GLU A 21 69.00 4.18 -1.28
N ASP A 22 69.61 5.28 -0.85
CA ASP A 22 68.96 6.28 0.03
C ASP A 22 67.86 7.07 -0.70
N VAL A 23 68.05 7.35 -2.00
CA VAL A 23 67.00 7.96 -2.84
C VAL A 23 65.86 6.97 -3.05
N GLU A 24 66.16 5.71 -3.37
CA GLU A 24 65.15 4.66 -3.53
C GLU A 24 64.42 4.39 -2.21
N ASP A 25 65.08 4.41 -1.05
CA ASP A 25 64.43 4.24 0.25
C ASP A 25 63.57 5.45 0.61
N TYR A 26 64.00 6.67 0.27
CA TYR A 26 63.19 7.89 0.44
C TYR A 26 61.97 7.90 -0.51
N LEU A 27 62.16 7.56 -1.78
CA LEU A 27 61.08 7.42 -2.76
C LEU A 27 60.14 6.26 -2.40
N ARG A 28 60.66 5.16 -1.85
CA ARG A 28 59.87 4.04 -1.33
C ARG A 28 59.08 4.48 -0.11
N LYS A 29 59.67 5.20 0.84
CA LYS A 29 58.96 5.79 2.00
C LYS A 29 57.90 6.81 1.61
N GLU A 30 58.17 7.68 0.63
CA GLU A 30 57.15 8.60 0.08
C GLU A 30 56.06 7.83 -0.68
N SER A 31 56.40 6.82 -1.48
CA SER A 31 55.40 5.98 -2.17
C SER A 31 54.54 5.17 -1.18
N ILE A 32 55.13 4.73 -0.06
CA ILE A 32 54.40 4.13 1.06
C ILE A 32 53.53 5.18 1.76
N ASN A 33 53.98 6.42 1.96
CA ASN A 33 53.14 7.48 2.53
C ASN A 33 51.98 7.87 1.61
N ILE A 34 52.16 7.78 0.29
CA ILE A 34 51.11 8.01 -0.71
C ILE A 34 50.14 6.81 -0.81
N ALA A 35 50.64 5.57 -0.59
CA ALA A 35 49.82 4.35 -0.57
C ALA A 35 49.18 4.02 0.80
N SER A 36 49.72 4.54 1.90
CA SER A 36 49.26 4.36 3.29
C SER A 36 48.49 5.56 3.83
N SER A 37 48.51 6.70 3.13
CA SER A 37 47.45 7.69 3.27
C SER A 37 46.22 7.10 2.57
N PRO A 38 45.22 6.57 3.29
CA PRO A 38 44.02 6.08 2.65
C PRO A 38 43.48 7.22 1.79
N PRO A 39 43.14 6.99 0.51
CA PRO A 39 42.90 8.04 -0.47
C PRO A 39 41.80 8.99 -0.01
N ASN A 40 42.13 10.08 0.71
CA ASN A 40 41.21 10.99 1.40
C ASN A 40 39.81 10.39 1.63
N THR A 41 39.74 9.22 2.27
CA THR A 41 38.55 8.37 2.38
C THR A 41 37.55 8.89 3.40
N LYS A 42 37.64 10.18 3.75
CA LYS A 42 36.65 10.83 4.60
C LYS A 42 35.45 11.14 3.73
N LEU A 43 34.38 10.38 3.92
CA LEU A 43 33.08 10.70 3.34
C LEU A 43 32.76 12.18 3.62
N PRO A 44 32.16 12.91 2.68
CA PRO A 44 31.79 14.30 2.92
C PRO A 44 30.88 14.44 4.15
N ARG A 45 31.00 15.57 4.86
CA ARG A 45 30.04 15.90 5.92
C ARG A 45 28.64 15.93 5.33
N GLY A 46 27.69 15.30 6.01
CA GLY A 46 26.32 15.12 5.55
C GLY A 46 26.04 13.80 4.84
N THR A 47 27.05 12.96 4.58
CA THR A 47 26.82 11.62 4.03
C THR A 47 26.02 10.76 5.01
N VAL A 48 24.94 10.16 4.53
CA VAL A 48 24.11 9.21 5.28
C VAL A 48 24.43 7.79 4.84
N LEU A 49 24.66 6.90 5.79
CA LEU A 49 24.82 5.45 5.59
C LEU A 49 23.79 4.67 6.40
N MET A 50 23.68 3.37 6.09
CA MET A 50 22.74 2.43 6.67
C MET A 50 23.49 1.35 7.46
N ILE A 51 23.03 1.06 8.68
CA ILE A 51 23.55 0.00 9.54
C ILE A 51 22.44 -1.03 9.79
N ALA A 52 22.76 -2.31 9.61
CA ALA A 52 21.86 -3.44 9.86
C ALA A 52 22.24 -4.28 11.10
N SER A 53 23.36 -3.95 11.78
CA SER A 53 23.80 -4.70 12.96
C SER A 53 22.91 -4.40 14.17
N ALA A 54 22.51 -5.45 14.89
CA ALA A 54 21.81 -5.32 16.17
C ALA A 54 22.73 -4.82 17.31
N GLU A 55 24.05 -4.92 17.14
CA GLU A 55 25.06 -4.45 18.10
C GLU A 55 25.34 -2.95 17.98
N MET A 56 24.60 -2.23 17.13
CA MET A 56 24.81 -0.81 16.90
C MET A 56 24.75 0.03 18.19
N ASP A 57 23.96 -0.39 19.18
CA ASP A 57 23.83 0.34 20.45
C ASP A 57 25.14 0.43 21.25
N ASP A 58 26.11 -0.47 21.00
CA ASP A 58 27.44 -0.42 21.62
C ASP A 58 28.37 0.61 20.97
N TRP A 59 28.07 1.02 19.74
CA TRP A 59 28.90 1.92 18.94
C TRP A 59 28.51 3.39 19.10
N PHE A 60 27.34 3.67 19.67
CA PHE A 60 26.81 5.01 19.86
C PHE A 60 26.42 5.23 21.31
N ASN A 61 26.72 6.42 21.85
CA ASN A 61 26.30 6.75 23.21
C ASN A 61 24.80 7.11 23.27
N ILE A 62 24.31 7.36 24.49
CA ILE A 62 22.90 7.74 24.73
C ILE A 62 22.45 8.99 23.95
N ASN A 63 23.36 9.87 23.56
CA ASN A 63 23.06 11.07 22.77
C ASN A 63 23.10 10.81 21.26
N GLY A 64 23.31 9.57 20.83
CA GLY A 64 23.42 9.18 19.43
C GLY A 64 24.73 9.58 18.77
N LYS A 65 25.79 9.88 19.54
CA LYS A 65 27.13 10.19 19.03
C LYS A 65 27.96 8.91 18.95
N GLY A 66 28.60 8.67 17.82
CA GLY A 66 29.46 7.51 17.59
C GLY A 66 30.73 7.52 18.43
N LEU A 67 31.15 6.33 18.85
CA LEU A 67 32.31 6.05 19.69
C LEU A 67 33.36 5.25 18.91
N GLY A 68 34.62 5.29 19.32
CA GLY A 68 35.70 4.51 18.71
C GLY A 68 35.81 4.72 17.20
N GLU A 69 35.64 3.65 16.43
CA GLU A 69 35.66 3.67 14.96
C GLU A 69 34.53 4.50 14.33
N TYR A 70 33.43 4.70 15.06
CA TYR A 70 32.30 5.53 14.65
C TYR A 70 32.43 7.00 15.09
N SER A 71 33.59 7.43 15.59
CA SER A 71 33.83 8.83 15.91
C SER A 71 33.61 9.72 14.68
N GLY A 72 32.83 10.80 14.86
CA GLY A 72 32.40 11.69 13.78
C GLY A 72 31.11 11.27 13.07
N TRP A 73 30.48 10.18 13.51
CA TRP A 73 29.14 9.76 13.08
C TRP A 73 28.09 10.06 14.15
N TYR A 74 26.87 10.31 13.69
CA TYR A 74 25.69 10.46 14.55
C TYR A 74 24.52 9.66 14.02
N ILE A 75 23.64 9.21 14.91
CA ILE A 75 22.37 8.60 14.55
C ILE A 75 21.45 9.67 13.94
N CYS A 76 20.75 9.32 12.87
CA CYS A 76 19.73 10.17 12.23
C CYS A 76 18.39 10.08 12.98
N ASP A 77 18.33 10.61 14.19
CA ASP A 77 17.14 10.60 15.06
C ASP A 77 16.62 12.01 15.41
N GLY A 78 17.24 13.07 14.88
CA GLY A 78 16.86 14.46 15.17
C GLY A 78 17.70 15.12 16.26
N ARG A 79 18.46 14.35 17.04
CA ARG A 79 19.35 14.90 18.08
C ARG A 79 20.60 15.49 17.44
N ASN A 80 21.26 16.43 18.13
CA ASN A 80 22.49 17.08 17.66
C ASN A 80 22.37 17.74 16.27
N GLY A 81 21.16 18.12 15.86
CA GLY A 81 20.91 18.72 14.54
C GLY A 81 20.92 17.73 13.37
N THR A 82 20.91 16.41 13.63
CA THR A 82 20.80 15.42 12.57
C THR A 82 19.38 15.37 11.99
N PRO A 83 19.19 14.91 10.73
CA PRO A 83 17.86 14.56 10.24
C PRO A 83 17.26 13.42 11.07
N ASN A 84 15.96 13.47 11.36
CA ASN A 84 15.26 12.33 11.95
C ASN A 84 14.71 11.42 10.85
N LEU A 85 15.38 10.29 10.62
CA LEU A 85 15.01 9.24 9.66
C LEU A 85 14.41 7.99 10.32
N SER A 86 14.28 7.98 11.66
CA SER A 86 13.66 6.88 12.40
C SER A 86 12.22 6.67 11.94
N GLY A 87 11.88 5.43 11.56
CA GLY A 87 10.54 5.06 11.07
C GLY A 87 10.17 5.66 9.71
N ARG A 88 11.12 6.21 8.95
CA ARG A 88 10.85 6.89 7.68
C ARG A 88 11.51 6.18 6.50
N PHE A 89 10.82 6.25 5.37
CA PHE A 89 11.40 5.90 4.09
C PHE A 89 12.03 7.14 3.44
N VAL A 90 13.18 6.97 2.79
CA VAL A 90 13.89 8.08 2.14
C VAL A 90 13.43 8.24 0.70
N VAL A 91 13.17 9.49 0.30
CA VAL A 91 12.86 9.88 -1.08
C VAL A 91 13.97 10.76 -1.63
N GLY A 92 14.33 10.54 -2.89
CA GLY A 92 15.32 11.35 -3.59
C GLY A 92 14.83 12.80 -3.75
N ARG A 93 15.75 13.75 -3.60
CA ARG A 93 15.45 15.17 -3.85
C ARG A 93 15.12 15.36 -5.33
N ASP A 94 14.01 16.02 -5.62
CA ASP A 94 13.54 16.31 -6.97
C ASP A 94 13.38 17.82 -7.14
N VAL A 95 14.43 18.44 -7.70
CA VAL A 95 14.49 19.90 -7.93
C VAL A 95 13.97 20.33 -9.30
N LEU A 96 13.80 19.39 -10.23
CA LEU A 96 13.39 19.72 -11.60
C LEU A 96 11.88 19.81 -11.74
N ASN A 97 11.14 19.24 -10.79
CA ASN A 97 9.69 19.26 -10.75
C ASN A 97 9.18 20.45 -9.91
N SER A 98 8.86 21.55 -10.60
CA SER A 98 8.27 22.76 -10.00
C SER A 98 6.92 22.46 -9.35
N GLY A 99 6.89 22.38 -8.02
CA GLY A 99 5.71 22.02 -7.24
C GLY A 99 5.87 20.71 -6.43
N SER A 100 6.99 20.03 -6.59
CA SER A 100 7.30 18.83 -5.81
C SER A 100 7.51 19.14 -4.32
N SER A 101 6.85 18.36 -3.47
CA SER A 101 7.12 18.29 -2.02
C SER A 101 8.54 17.78 -1.70
N TYR A 102 9.30 17.33 -2.71
CA TYR A 102 10.65 16.76 -2.59
C TYR A 102 11.75 17.74 -3.04
N SER A 103 11.41 19.02 -3.19
CA SER A 103 12.32 20.07 -3.69
C SER A 103 13.45 20.43 -2.71
N ASN A 104 13.18 20.38 -1.41
CA ASN A 104 14.11 20.75 -0.35
C ASN A 104 14.48 19.57 0.55
N ILE A 105 15.72 19.55 1.04
CA ILE A 105 16.19 18.56 2.01
C ILE A 105 15.44 18.76 3.34
N GLY A 106 15.02 17.66 3.96
CA GLY A 106 14.31 17.69 5.25
C GLY A 106 12.80 17.85 5.15
N MET A 107 12.25 18.00 3.94
CA MET A 107 10.81 17.86 3.71
C MET A 107 10.36 16.46 4.13
N LYS A 108 9.22 16.40 4.82
CA LYS A 108 8.63 15.18 5.39
C LYS A 108 7.19 15.05 4.91
N GLY A 109 6.75 13.83 4.69
CA GLY A 109 5.38 13.51 4.30
C GLY A 109 5.10 12.03 4.50
N GLY A 110 3.92 11.60 4.03
CA GLY A 110 3.43 10.25 4.24
C GLY A 110 2.71 10.07 5.58
N LEU A 111 1.98 8.97 5.68
CA LEU A 111 1.24 8.55 6.88
C LEU A 111 1.59 7.08 7.16
N ASP A 112 1.77 6.73 8.43
CA ASP A 112 1.98 5.33 8.84
C ASP A 112 0.73 4.48 8.59
N LYS A 113 -0.45 5.08 8.72
CA LYS A 113 -1.74 4.47 8.44
C LYS A 113 -2.65 5.48 7.75
N VAL A 114 -3.41 5.01 6.78
CA VAL A 114 -4.40 5.83 6.07
C VAL A 114 -5.79 5.34 6.46
N VAL A 115 -6.65 6.25 6.91
CA VAL A 115 -8.08 6.00 7.05
C VAL A 115 -8.73 6.58 5.80
N LEU A 116 -9.34 5.71 4.99
CA LEU A 116 -10.10 6.19 3.84
C LEU A 116 -11.38 6.90 4.31
N THR A 117 -11.57 8.10 3.81
CA THR A 117 -12.82 8.84 3.89
C THR A 117 -13.79 8.35 2.82
N VAL A 118 -15.08 8.66 2.98
CA VAL A 118 -16.11 8.35 1.97
C VAL A 118 -15.75 8.93 0.60
N ASN A 119 -15.10 10.11 0.56
CA ASN A 119 -14.69 10.76 -0.68
C ASN A 119 -13.51 10.05 -1.39
N GLU A 120 -12.76 9.21 -0.68
CA GLU A 120 -11.65 8.43 -1.24
C GLU A 120 -12.10 7.04 -1.73
N ILE A 121 -13.38 6.70 -1.57
CA ILE A 121 -13.98 5.48 -2.08
C ILE A 121 -14.77 5.80 -3.36
N PRO A 122 -14.51 5.12 -4.50
CA PRO A 122 -15.31 5.31 -5.70
C PRO A 122 -16.81 5.05 -5.46
N SER A 123 -17.66 5.82 -6.16
CA SER A 123 -19.11 5.62 -6.14
C SER A 123 -19.43 4.18 -6.57
N HIS A 124 -20.13 3.45 -5.72
CA HIS A 124 -20.56 2.08 -5.98
C HIS A 124 -21.98 1.86 -5.46
N SER A 125 -22.70 0.92 -6.06
CA SER A 125 -24.05 0.53 -5.65
C SER A 125 -24.17 -0.99 -5.64
N HIS A 126 -24.88 -1.51 -4.65
CA HIS A 126 -25.25 -2.92 -4.60
C HIS A 126 -26.75 -3.04 -4.78
N THR A 127 -27.16 -3.91 -5.70
CA THR A 127 -28.54 -4.29 -5.89
C THR A 127 -28.69 -5.78 -5.59
N PHE A 128 -29.82 -6.16 -5.01
CA PHE A 128 -30.20 -7.57 -4.93
C PHE A 128 -31.55 -7.78 -5.60
N GLN A 129 -31.76 -9.01 -6.06
CA GLN A 129 -33.01 -9.48 -6.61
C GLN A 129 -33.38 -10.79 -5.91
N ALA A 130 -34.61 -10.86 -5.43
CA ALA A 130 -35.19 -12.09 -4.92
C ALA A 130 -36.53 -12.35 -5.62
N GLN A 131 -36.87 -13.63 -5.75
CA GLN A 131 -38.14 -14.07 -6.32
C GLN A 131 -38.86 -14.97 -5.32
N THR A 132 -40.18 -14.79 -5.22
CA THR A 132 -41.03 -15.72 -4.47
C THR A 132 -41.18 -17.03 -5.24
N SER A 133 -41.56 -18.10 -4.55
CA SER A 133 -42.06 -19.31 -5.21
C SER A 133 -43.33 -18.99 -6.00
N ALA A 134 -43.56 -19.71 -7.10
CA ALA A 134 -44.79 -19.61 -7.88
C ALA A 134 -45.97 -20.14 -7.04
N SER A 135 -47.02 -19.34 -6.89
CA SER A 135 -48.22 -19.71 -6.14
C SER A 135 -49.43 -18.87 -6.56
N GLY A 136 -50.60 -19.23 -6.04
CA GLY A 136 -51.86 -18.50 -6.26
C GLY A 136 -52.83 -19.19 -7.22
N ALA A 137 -52.40 -20.21 -7.98
CA ALA A 137 -53.32 -20.99 -8.78
C ALA A 137 -54.29 -21.76 -7.89
N HIS A 138 -55.59 -21.50 -8.07
CA HIS A 138 -56.66 -22.27 -7.45
C HIS A 138 -57.92 -22.19 -8.31
N SER A 139 -58.81 -23.16 -8.12
CA SER A 139 -60.13 -23.23 -8.75
C SER A 139 -61.21 -23.56 -7.72
N HIS A 140 -62.46 -23.26 -8.07
CA HIS A 140 -63.61 -23.57 -7.23
C HIS A 140 -64.53 -24.57 -7.94
N ASN A 141 -65.11 -25.47 -7.16
CA ASN A 141 -66.19 -26.34 -7.63
C ASN A 141 -67.54 -25.71 -7.32
N TYR A 142 -68.47 -25.77 -8.26
CA TYR A 142 -69.85 -25.31 -8.08
C TYR A 142 -70.81 -26.22 -8.84
N ASN A 143 -72.06 -26.27 -8.39
CA ASN A 143 -73.11 -27.00 -9.10
C ASN A 143 -73.93 -26.01 -9.92
N ASP A 144 -73.99 -26.21 -11.22
CA ASP A 144 -74.88 -25.47 -12.11
C ASP A 144 -76.22 -26.21 -12.24
N ILE A 145 -77.33 -25.48 -12.31
CA ILE A 145 -78.66 -26.04 -12.50
C ILE A 145 -79.07 -25.81 -13.95
N THR A 146 -79.24 -26.89 -14.69
CA THR A 146 -79.74 -26.87 -16.07
C THR A 146 -81.11 -27.52 -16.15
N TYR A 147 -81.93 -27.11 -17.11
CA TYR A 147 -83.25 -27.70 -17.35
C TYR A 147 -83.24 -28.43 -18.70
N ALA A 148 -83.33 -29.75 -18.66
CA ALA A 148 -83.28 -30.61 -19.85
C ALA A 148 -84.32 -31.73 -19.79
N ASP A 149 -84.66 -32.31 -20.94
CA ASP A 149 -85.50 -33.50 -21.06
C ASP A 149 -84.67 -34.76 -20.73
N GLY A 150 -84.32 -34.91 -19.44
CA GLY A 150 -83.47 -35.97 -18.91
C GLY A 150 -82.13 -35.48 -18.36
N CYS A 151 -81.58 -36.20 -17.37
CA CYS A 151 -80.37 -35.79 -16.64
C CYS A 151 -79.05 -36.21 -17.32
N ASP A 152 -79.11 -37.03 -18.38
CA ASP A 152 -77.95 -37.58 -19.10
C ASP A 152 -77.48 -36.71 -20.29
N VAL A 153 -77.94 -35.46 -20.38
CA VAL A 153 -77.62 -34.56 -21.49
C VAL A 153 -76.29 -33.84 -21.24
N ILE A 154 -75.30 -34.07 -22.10
CA ILE A 154 -74.04 -33.29 -22.13
C ILE A 154 -74.37 -31.86 -22.59
N VAL A 155 -74.51 -30.94 -21.64
CA VAL A 155 -74.78 -29.52 -21.92
C VAL A 155 -73.46 -28.78 -22.27
N PRO A 156 -73.34 -28.18 -23.47
CA PRO A 156 -72.14 -27.44 -23.85
C PRO A 156 -71.91 -26.21 -22.96
N MET A 157 -70.63 -25.87 -22.72
CA MET A 157 -70.15 -24.95 -21.67
C MET A 157 -70.50 -23.45 -21.87
N TYR A 158 -71.42 -23.11 -22.78
CA TYR A 158 -71.68 -21.73 -23.18
C TYR A 158 -73.11 -21.30 -22.87
N ARG A 159 -73.26 -20.59 -21.73
CA ARG A 159 -74.45 -19.84 -21.25
C ARG A 159 -75.60 -20.62 -20.61
N GLY A 160 -76.08 -20.05 -19.50
CA GLY A 160 -77.37 -20.39 -18.89
C GLY A 160 -78.48 -20.29 -19.93
N ILE A 161 -79.17 -21.42 -20.13
CA ILE A 161 -80.22 -21.56 -21.13
C ILE A 161 -81.45 -20.82 -20.60
N LYS A 162 -81.86 -19.78 -21.33
CA LYS A 162 -83.15 -19.14 -21.14
C LYS A 162 -84.22 -20.02 -21.80
N SER A 163 -85.32 -20.19 -21.06
CA SER A 163 -86.62 -20.67 -21.53
C SER A 163 -86.86 -22.17 -21.38
N GLY A 164 -87.63 -22.52 -20.34
CA GLY A 164 -88.25 -23.82 -20.20
C GLY A 164 -89.46 -23.93 -21.12
N THR A 165 -89.47 -24.96 -21.95
CA THR A 165 -90.70 -25.66 -22.30
C THR A 165 -91.18 -26.45 -21.07
N ALA A 166 -92.49 -26.63 -20.91
CA ALA A 166 -93.14 -27.08 -19.67
C ALA A 166 -92.76 -28.49 -19.18
N ASN A 167 -91.93 -29.22 -19.93
CA ASN A 167 -91.53 -30.60 -19.71
C ASN A 167 -90.09 -30.80 -19.19
N ASN A 168 -89.26 -29.75 -19.11
CA ASN A 168 -87.86 -29.91 -18.72
C ASN A 168 -87.68 -30.16 -17.21
N ARG A 169 -86.85 -31.14 -16.82
CA ARG A 169 -86.48 -31.44 -15.43
C ARG A 169 -85.22 -30.66 -15.01
N ALA A 170 -85.21 -30.13 -13.79
CA ALA A 170 -84.01 -29.52 -13.20
C ALA A 170 -82.95 -30.60 -12.92
N CYS A 171 -81.76 -30.41 -13.48
CA CYS A 171 -80.61 -31.30 -13.38
C CYS A 171 -79.43 -30.53 -12.81
N GLN A 172 -78.73 -31.10 -11.82
CA GLN A 172 -77.52 -30.50 -11.25
C GLN A 172 -76.28 -31.09 -11.94
N VAL A 173 -75.41 -30.23 -12.43
CA VAL A 173 -74.14 -30.63 -13.05
C VAL A 173 -72.99 -30.00 -12.27
N GLY A 174 -72.08 -30.82 -11.77
CA GLY A 174 -70.85 -30.35 -11.12
C GLY A 174 -69.93 -29.70 -12.15
N ARG A 175 -69.45 -28.49 -11.86
CA ARG A 175 -68.52 -27.73 -12.70
C ARG A 175 -67.37 -27.20 -11.86
N THR A 176 -66.24 -26.97 -12.51
CA THR A 176 -65.06 -26.35 -11.92
C THR A 176 -64.75 -25.08 -12.69
N THR A 177 -64.46 -23.99 -11.99
CA THR A 177 -64.00 -22.76 -12.64
C THR A 177 -62.62 -22.99 -13.25
N GLU A 178 -62.25 -22.18 -14.24
CA GLU A 178 -60.85 -22.12 -14.67
C GLU A 178 -59.98 -21.66 -13.49
N ALA A 179 -58.80 -22.27 -13.36
CA ALA A 179 -57.83 -21.83 -12.36
C ALA A 179 -57.07 -20.61 -12.90
N ALA A 180 -56.84 -19.61 -12.05
CA ALA A 180 -55.85 -18.59 -12.36
C ALA A 180 -54.45 -19.24 -12.46
N SER A 181 -53.56 -18.67 -13.27
CA SER A 181 -52.17 -19.14 -13.37
C SER A 181 -51.41 -18.84 -12.09
N ASP A 182 -50.44 -19.70 -11.76
CA ASP A 182 -49.42 -19.36 -10.78
C ASP A 182 -48.65 -18.12 -11.24
N HIS A 183 -48.24 -17.30 -10.27
CA HIS A 183 -47.37 -16.17 -10.53
C HIS A 183 -46.30 -16.05 -9.46
N VAL A 184 -45.25 -15.31 -9.79
CA VAL A 184 -44.14 -14.98 -8.89
C VAL A 184 -44.07 -13.48 -8.71
N HIS A 185 -43.59 -13.05 -7.54
CA HIS A 185 -43.19 -11.67 -7.32
C HIS A 185 -41.67 -11.56 -7.41
N THR A 186 -41.21 -10.51 -8.10
CA THR A 186 -39.80 -10.11 -8.10
C THR A 186 -39.65 -8.87 -7.24
N MET A 187 -38.67 -8.91 -6.34
CA MET A 187 -38.37 -7.82 -5.40
C MET A 187 -36.92 -7.37 -5.60
N HIS A 188 -36.74 -6.05 -5.64
CA HIS A 188 -35.46 -5.38 -5.82
C HIS A 188 -35.17 -4.46 -4.65
N GLY A 189 -33.90 -4.30 -4.30
CA GLY A 189 -33.48 -3.36 -3.26
C GLY A 189 -31.98 -3.13 -3.26
N SER A 190 -31.52 -2.29 -2.34
CA SER A 190 -30.10 -2.05 -2.08
C SER A 190 -29.67 -2.69 -0.77
N THR A 191 -28.41 -3.11 -0.70
CA THR A 191 -27.83 -3.63 0.54
C THR A 191 -27.38 -2.48 1.44
N SER A 192 -27.32 -2.73 2.75
CA SER A 192 -26.75 -1.78 3.70
C SER A 192 -25.28 -1.50 3.40
N ASN A 193 -24.81 -0.30 3.77
CA ASN A 193 -23.38 0.03 3.76
C ASN A 193 -22.64 -0.81 4.81
N ILE A 194 -21.62 -1.54 4.38
CA ILE A 194 -20.73 -2.32 5.26
C ILE A 194 -19.31 -1.78 5.09
N GLY A 195 -18.64 -1.50 6.21
CA GLY A 195 -17.27 -0.99 6.23
C GLY A 195 -16.96 -0.33 7.58
N GLY A 196 -15.85 -0.71 8.20
CA GLY A 196 -15.50 -0.25 9.56
C GLY A 196 -14.76 1.09 9.61
N ASN A 197 -14.41 1.67 8.46
CA ASN A 197 -13.50 2.84 8.35
C ASN A 197 -12.20 2.66 9.16
N ALA A 198 -11.73 1.42 9.28
CA ALA A 198 -10.50 1.11 10.00
C ALA A 198 -9.29 1.62 9.22
N ALA A 199 -8.30 2.15 9.93
CA ALA A 199 -7.06 2.58 9.32
C ALA A 199 -6.32 1.39 8.70
N GLN A 200 -5.92 1.52 7.44
CA GLN A 200 -5.17 0.50 6.73
C GLN A 200 -3.68 0.85 6.65
N GLU A 201 -2.85 -0.17 6.82
CA GLU A 201 -1.40 -0.13 6.65
C GLU A 201 -1.11 -0.58 5.21
N ASN A 202 -0.34 0.21 4.45
CA ASN A 202 -0.05 -0.03 3.03
C ASN A 202 1.46 -0.14 2.76
N ARG A 203 2.24 -0.55 3.76
CA ARG A 203 3.68 -0.72 3.64
C ARG A 203 3.99 -2.13 3.15
N PRO A 204 4.85 -2.27 2.13
CA PRO A 204 5.38 -3.58 1.75
C PRO A 204 6.11 -4.26 2.92
N PRO A 205 6.36 -5.58 2.86
CA PRO A 205 7.25 -6.26 3.80
C PRO A 205 8.57 -5.49 3.94
N TYR A 206 9.00 -5.23 5.18
CA TYR A 206 10.14 -4.36 5.47
C TYR A 206 11.13 -5.02 6.42
N TYR A 207 12.38 -4.57 6.32
CA TYR A 207 13.45 -4.90 7.26
C TYR A 207 13.98 -3.59 7.86
N VAL A 208 14.17 -3.57 9.18
CA VAL A 208 14.56 -2.37 9.92
C VAL A 208 16.07 -2.23 9.93
N ILE A 209 16.54 -1.07 9.50
CA ILE A 209 17.93 -0.63 9.55
C ILE A 209 17.98 0.77 10.15
N ALA A 210 19.12 1.11 10.74
CA ALA A 210 19.36 2.44 11.26
C ALA A 210 20.11 3.31 10.25
N TYR A 211 19.85 4.62 10.29
CA TYR A 211 20.56 5.61 9.49
C TYR A 211 21.57 6.36 10.36
N ILE A 212 22.77 6.54 9.85
CA ILE A 212 23.84 7.33 10.48
C ILE A 212 24.33 8.40 9.52
N ILE A 213 24.73 9.56 10.05
CA ILE A 213 25.24 10.69 9.28
C ILE A 213 26.65 11.05 9.73
N TYR A 214 27.53 11.30 8.76
CA TYR A 214 28.89 11.76 9.04
C TYR A 214 28.89 13.28 9.25
N THR A 215 29.30 13.73 10.43
CA THR A 215 29.44 15.17 10.76
C THR A 215 30.88 15.64 10.71
N GLY A 216 31.83 14.72 10.56
CA GLY A 216 33.25 14.99 10.74
C GLY A 216 33.68 14.89 12.19
N VAL A 217 34.98 14.62 12.36
CA VAL A 217 35.74 14.78 13.61
C VAL A 217 36.34 16.17 13.70
#